data_AF-A0A383DR39-F1
#
_entry.id   AF-A0A383DR39-F1
#
_cell.length_a   1.000
_cell.length_b   1.000
_cell.length_c   1.000
_cell.angle_alpha   90.00
_cell.angle_beta   90.00
_cell.angle_gamma   90.00
#
_symmetry.space_group_name_H-M   'P 1'
#
loop_
_entity.id
_entity.type
_entity.pdbx_description
1 polymer ?
#
loop_
_entity_poly.entity_id
_entity_poly.type
_entity_poly.pdbx_seq_one_letter_code
_entity_poly.pdbx_strand_id
1 'polypeptide(L)'
;MYQFNNKVNLLLLFLPIVSFIGGIWQGQYVNDGYHWGFIFSNALDFLEGKKPYEEIFIQYGLISTLIHSFVLSLFNKNIFSLVVLTSFFYSTSLYLIGVLTYKFTLNKSYSFFSIFVLFFIYPWPTSPWPNF
;
A
#
# COMPACT_ATOMS: atom_id res chain seq x y z
N MET A 1 14.32 -26.10 -20.85
CA MET A 1 13.59 -24.82 -21.03
C MET A 1 12.28 -24.95 -20.26
N TYR A 2 12.18 -24.37 -19.06
CA TYR A 2 10.96 -24.44 -18.26
C TYR A 2 9.87 -23.61 -18.98
N GLN A 3 8.83 -24.28 -19.47
CA GLN A 3 7.62 -23.60 -19.94
C GLN A 3 6.96 -22.92 -18.75
N PHE A 4 7.03 -21.59 -18.69
CA PHE A 4 6.17 -20.79 -17.84
C PHE A 4 4.73 -20.99 -18.31
N ASN A 5 4.00 -21.88 -17.65
CA ASN A 5 2.57 -22.00 -17.85
C ASN A 5 1.93 -20.73 -17.24
N ASN A 6 1.73 -19.71 -18.10
CA ASN A 6 1.33 -18.33 -17.76
C ASN A 6 -0.09 -18.18 -17.18
N LYS A 7 -0.69 -19.25 -16.64
CA LYS A 7 -1.95 -19.12 -15.91
C LYS A 7 -1.62 -18.49 -14.56
N VAL A 8 -1.80 -17.16 -14.47
CA VAL A 8 -1.88 -16.43 -13.20
C VAL A 8 -2.79 -17.25 -12.29
N ASN A 9 -2.25 -17.71 -11.16
CA ASN A 9 -3.03 -18.49 -10.21
C ASN A 9 -4.03 -17.53 -9.58
N LEU A 10 -5.29 -17.57 -10.04
CA LEU A 10 -6.37 -16.69 -9.55
C LEU A 10 -6.52 -16.76 -8.02
N LEU A 11 -6.14 -17.89 -7.42
CA LEU A 11 -6.10 -18.05 -5.96
C LEU A 11 -5.18 -17.02 -5.27
N LEU A 12 -4.09 -16.60 -5.93
CA LEU A 12 -3.15 -15.60 -5.38
C LEU A 12 -3.71 -14.19 -5.41
N LEU A 13 -4.79 -13.93 -6.16
CA LEU A 13 -5.46 -12.62 -6.18
C LEU A 13 -6.50 -12.50 -5.06
N PHE A 14 -7.00 -13.61 -4.53
CA PHE A 14 -8.10 -13.60 -3.57
C PHE A 14 -7.78 -12.77 -2.31
N LEU A 15 -6.70 -13.10 -1.60
CA LEU A 15 -6.33 -12.38 -0.37
C LEU A 15 -5.89 -10.92 -0.62
N PRO A 16 -5.09 -10.61 -1.66
CA PRO A 16 -4.83 -9.22 -2.04
C PRO A 16 -6.09 -8.39 -2.30
N ILE A 17 -7.09 -8.95 -3.01
CA ILE A 17 -8.35 -8.24 -3.28
C ILE A 17 -9.13 -8.02 -1.98
N VAL A 18 -9.22 -9.04 -1.12
CA VAL A 18 -9.87 -8.90 0.19
C VAL A 18 -9.15 -7.83 1.03
N SER A 19 -7.82 -7.82 1.02
CA SER A 19 -6.99 -6.82 1.72
C SER A 19 -7.23 -5.40 1.18
N PHE A 20 -7.28 -5.25 -0.15
CA PHE A 20 -7.53 -3.96 -0.80
C PHE A 20 -8.91 -3.40 -0.43
N ILE A 21 -9.96 -4.20 -0.62
CA ILE A 21 -11.35 -3.78 -0.33
C ILE A 21 -11.52 -3.57 1.18
N GLY A 22 -10.96 -4.47 2.00
CA GLY A 22 -11.01 -4.39 3.45
C GLY A 22 -10.33 -3.13 4.00
N GLY A 23 -9.15 -2.78 3.48
CA GLY A 23 -8.42 -1.57 3.85
C GLY A 23 -9.17 -0.29 3.47
N ILE A 24 -9.73 -0.25 2.26
CA ILE A 24 -10.57 0.88 1.82
C ILE A 24 -11.81 1.01 2.71
N TRP A 25 -12.52 -0.10 2.95
CA TRP A 25 -13.72 -0.10 3.77
C TRP A 25 -13.42 0.32 5.21
N GLN A 26 -12.41 -0.26 5.84
CA GLN A 26 -12.02 0.06 7.21
C GLN A 26 -11.57 1.51 7.35
N GLY A 27 -10.79 2.01 6.38
CA GLY A 27 -10.25 3.37 6.41
C GLY A 27 -11.29 4.47 6.24
N GLN A 28 -12.55 4.13 5.90
CA GLN A 28 -13.67 5.08 5.95
C GLN A 28 -14.11 5.40 7.37
N TYR A 29 -13.92 4.45 8.30
CA TYR A 29 -14.47 4.53 9.65
C TYR A 29 -13.41 4.74 10.73
N VAL A 30 -12.14 4.57 10.40
CA VAL A 30 -11.03 4.78 11.35
C VAL A 30 -10.41 6.14 11.14
N ASN A 31 -10.56 6.98 12.17
CA ASN A 31 -9.92 8.29 12.22
C ASN A 31 -8.60 8.18 13.01
N ASP A 32 -7.49 8.20 12.27
CA ASP A 32 -6.15 8.31 12.83
C ASP A 32 -5.49 9.58 12.29
N GLY A 33 -5.89 10.71 12.90
CA GLY A 33 -5.44 12.03 12.50
C GLY A 33 -3.95 12.27 12.73
N TYR A 34 -3.29 11.45 13.55
CA TYR A 34 -1.84 11.56 13.72
C TYR A 34 -1.12 10.99 12.50
N HIS A 35 -1.30 9.70 12.19
CA HIS A 35 -0.55 9.07 11.10
C HIS A 35 -1.00 9.56 9.72
N TRP A 36 -2.32 9.62 9.48
CA TRP A 36 -2.85 10.11 8.20
C TRP A 36 -2.66 11.60 8.07
N GLY A 37 -2.91 12.36 9.14
CA GLY A 37 -2.76 13.82 9.12
C GLY A 37 -1.33 14.26 8.90
N PHE A 38 -0.34 13.56 9.48
CA PHE A 38 1.07 13.89 9.28
C PHE A 38 1.54 13.69 7.83
N ILE A 39 1.17 12.56 7.21
CA ILE A 39 1.48 12.33 5.79
C ILE A 39 0.74 13.33 4.90
N PHE A 40 -0.53 13.57 5.21
CA PHE A 40 -1.37 14.50 4.48
C PHE A 40 -0.83 15.94 4.53
N SER A 41 -0.46 16.43 5.72
CA SER A 41 0.07 17.78 5.89
C SER A 41 1.39 17.97 5.16
N ASN A 42 2.30 16.99 5.25
CA ASN A 42 3.59 17.06 4.53
C ASN A 42 3.40 17.13 3.00
N ALA A 43 2.41 16.39 2.47
CA ALA A 43 2.08 16.42 1.05
C ALA A 43 1.41 17.75 0.64
N LEU A 44 0.50 18.28 1.46
CA LEU A 44 -0.12 19.59 1.21
C LEU A 44 0.90 20.72 1.23
N ASP A 45 1.76 20.73 2.24
CA ASP A 45 2.81 21.72 2.40
C ASP A 45 3.79 21.71 1.22
N PHE A 46 4.13 20.51 0.73
CA PHE A 46 4.93 20.37 -0.48
C PHE A 46 4.20 20.94 -1.71
N LEU A 47 2.90 20.67 -1.87
CA LEU A 47 2.08 21.26 -2.95
C LEU A 47 1.96 22.79 -2.86
N GLU A 48 2.05 23.34 -1.65
CA GLU A 48 2.08 24.78 -1.40
C GLU A 48 3.46 25.43 -1.66
N GLY A 49 4.45 24.62 -2.04
CA GLY A 49 5.79 25.09 -2.41
C GLY A 49 6.76 25.21 -1.24
N LYS A 50 6.42 24.69 -0.05
CA LYS A 50 7.36 24.66 1.08
C LYS A 50 8.54 23.75 0.76
N LYS A 51 9.74 24.20 1.11
CA LYS A 51 10.98 23.47 0.85
C LYS A 51 11.15 22.27 1.79
N PRO A 52 11.31 21.05 1.24
CA PRO A 52 11.67 19.87 2.01
C PRO A 52 12.90 20.09 2.89
N TYR A 53 12.80 19.69 4.17
CA TYR A 53 13.89 19.74 5.16
C TYR A 53 14.37 21.13 5.59
N GLU A 54 13.83 22.21 5.01
CA GLU A 54 14.04 23.59 5.46
C GLU A 54 12.79 24.13 6.17
N GLU A 55 11.62 23.99 5.53
CA GLU A 55 10.34 24.52 6.02
C GLU A 55 9.40 23.41 6.50
N ILE A 56 9.57 22.19 5.98
CA ILE A 56 8.82 21.01 6.38
C ILE A 56 9.71 19.82 6.67
N PHE A 57 9.36 19.08 7.72
CA PHE A 57 10.07 17.86 8.09
C PHE A 57 9.42 16.63 7.45
N ILE A 58 10.12 16.02 6.48
CA ILE A 58 9.65 14.82 5.78
C ILE A 58 10.25 13.57 6.41
N GLN A 59 9.52 12.94 7.33
CA GLN A 59 10.00 11.77 8.10
C GLN A 59 10.28 10.54 7.22
N TYR A 60 9.45 10.28 6.20
CA TYR A 60 9.49 9.04 5.40
C TYR A 60 10.12 9.23 4.03
N GLY A 61 11.00 10.23 3.91
CA GLY A 61 11.74 10.52 2.68
C GLY A 61 10.92 11.25 1.62
N LEU A 62 11.62 11.98 0.76
CA LEU A 62 11.03 12.85 -0.26
C LEU A 62 10.12 12.10 -1.25
N ILE A 63 10.48 10.87 -1.64
CA ILE A 63 9.73 10.11 -2.65
C ILE A 63 8.30 9.82 -2.20
N SER A 64 8.10 9.43 -0.93
CA SER A 64 6.76 9.15 -0.41
C SER A 64 5.91 10.41 -0.43
N THR A 65 6.45 11.55 0.01
CA THR A 65 5.78 12.85 -0.07
C THR A 65 5.43 13.22 -1.51
N LEU A 66 6.32 13.02 -2.48
CA LEU A 66 6.02 13.29 -3.90
C LEU A 66 4.84 12.47 -4.42
N ILE A 67 4.81 11.17 -4.10
CA ILE A 67 3.71 10.28 -4.50
C ILE A 67 2.40 10.73 -3.86
N HIS A 68 2.40 11.02 -2.55
CA HIS A 68 1.22 11.50 -1.84
C HIS A 68 0.74 12.85 -2.40
N SER A 69 1.64 13.80 -2.63
CA SER A 69 1.33 15.10 -3.24
C SER A 69 0.71 14.96 -4.63
N PHE A 70 1.26 14.07 -5.46
CA PHE A 70 0.70 13.78 -6.78
C PHE A 70 -0.72 13.19 -6.69
N VAL A 71 -0.96 12.25 -5.79
CA VAL A 71 -2.31 11.70 -5.60
C VAL A 71 -3.27 12.78 -5.09
N LEU A 72 -2.86 13.58 -4.11
CA LEU A 72 -3.72 14.66 -3.60
C LEU A 72 -4.03 15.72 -4.66
N SER A 73 -3.12 16.01 -5.58
CA SER A 73 -3.40 16.96 -6.68
C SER A 73 -4.43 16.43 -7.67
N LEU A 74 -4.48 15.11 -7.90
CA LEU A 74 -5.49 14.47 -8.75
C LEU A 74 -6.87 14.36 -8.09
N PHE A 75 -6.92 14.20 -6.76
CA PHE A 75 -8.15 13.93 -6.02
C PHE A 75 -8.61 15.09 -5.13
N ASN A 76 -8.38 16.34 -5.56
CA ASN A 76 -8.84 17.55 -4.88
C ASN A 76 -8.49 17.60 -3.38
N LYS A 77 -7.25 17.21 -3.04
CA LYS A 77 -6.73 17.17 -1.66
C LYS A 77 -7.57 16.29 -0.72
N ASN A 78 -8.22 15.25 -1.23
CA ASN A 78 -9.00 14.33 -0.42
C ASN A 78 -8.10 13.35 0.34
N ILE A 79 -8.09 13.39 1.67
CA ILE A 79 -7.29 12.46 2.49
C ILE A 79 -7.62 10.98 2.24
N PHE A 80 -8.87 10.66 1.88
CA PHE A 80 -9.28 9.29 1.58
C PHE A 80 -8.58 8.72 0.35
N SER A 81 -8.12 9.54 -0.60
CA SER A 81 -7.33 9.03 -1.73
C SER A 81 -5.99 8.44 -1.28
N LEU A 82 -5.44 8.92 -0.15
CA LEU A 82 -4.23 8.32 0.43
C LEU A 82 -4.54 6.94 1.02
N VAL A 83 -5.69 6.74 1.65
CA VAL A 83 -6.15 5.42 2.14
C VAL A 83 -6.24 4.41 0.99
N VAL A 84 -6.85 4.83 -0.13
CA VAL A 84 -6.96 4.01 -1.34
C VAL A 84 -5.57 3.66 -1.89
N LEU A 85 -4.67 4.65 -1.97
CA LEU A 85 -3.31 4.44 -2.44
C LEU A 85 -2.52 3.46 -1.54
N THR A 86 -2.56 3.65 -0.23
CA THR A 86 -1.87 2.76 0.72
C THR A 86 -2.43 1.34 0.62
N SER A 87 -3.76 1.19 0.56
CA SER A 87 -4.40 -0.12 0.39
C SER A 87 -3.97 -0.79 -0.92
N PHE A 88 -3.81 -0.01 -2.00
CA PHE A 88 -3.33 -0.51 -3.29
C PHE A 88 -1.89 -1.02 -3.21
N PHE A 89 -0.98 -0.24 -2.61
CA PHE A 89 0.41 -0.68 -2.46
C PHE A 89 0.55 -1.91 -1.56
N TYR A 90 -0.18 -1.95 -0.44
CA TYR A 90 -0.18 -3.08 0.48
C TYR A 90 -0.71 -4.37 -0.17
N SER A 91 -1.87 -4.30 -0.83
CA SER A 91 -2.42 -5.47 -1.54
C SER A 91 -1.51 -5.93 -2.68
N THR A 92 -0.88 -4.99 -3.39
CA THR A 92 0.10 -5.31 -4.43
C THR A 92 1.34 -5.99 -3.85
N SER A 93 1.82 -5.57 -2.68
CA SER A 93 2.97 -6.21 -2.03
C SER A 93 2.66 -7.66 -1.63
N LEU A 94 1.46 -7.94 -1.09
CA LEU A 94 0.99 -9.31 -0.83
C LEU A 94 1.00 -10.16 -2.12
N TYR A 95 0.43 -9.64 -3.21
CA TYR A 95 0.42 -10.35 -4.49
C TYR A 95 1.84 -10.64 -4.99
N LEU A 96 2.75 -9.66 -4.94
CA LEU A 96 4.14 -9.82 -5.36
C LEU A 96 4.88 -10.85 -4.52
N ILE A 97 4.67 -10.88 -3.20
CA ILE A 97 5.25 -11.89 -2.32
C ILE A 97 4.78 -13.29 -2.71
N GLY A 98 3.49 -13.46 -3.01
CA GLY A 98 2.95 -14.73 -3.50
C GLY A 98 3.62 -15.15 -4.81
N VAL A 99 3.69 -14.26 -5.80
CA VAL A 99 4.33 -14.50 -7.10
C VAL A 99 5.81 -14.86 -6.96
N LEU A 100 6.56 -14.12 -6.14
CA LEU A 100 7.97 -14.38 -5.88
C LEU A 100 8.17 -15.72 -5.18
N THR A 101 7.35 -16.03 -4.18
CA THR A 101 7.39 -17.31 -3.49
C THR A 101 7.18 -18.47 -4.46
N TYR A 102 6.21 -18.34 -5.38
CA TYR A 102 6.01 -19.34 -6.44
C TYR A 102 7.23 -19.43 -7.37
N LYS A 103 7.81 -18.31 -7.78
CA LYS A 103 8.99 -18.28 -8.67
C LYS A 103 10.19 -19.01 -8.06
N PHE A 104 10.41 -18.91 -6.76
CA PHE A 104 11.54 -19.55 -6.07
C PHE A 104 11.28 -20.99 -5.65
N THR A 105 10.05 -21.33 -5.29
CA THR A 105 9.71 -22.67 -4.75
C THR A 105 9.09 -23.60 -5.78
N LEU A 106 8.57 -23.04 -6.89
CA LEU A 106 7.71 -23.71 -7.86
C LEU A 106 6.49 -24.43 -7.22
N ASN A 107 6.12 -24.03 -6.00
CA ASN A 107 5.07 -24.65 -5.21
C ASN A 107 3.91 -23.68 -4.95
N LYS A 108 2.73 -24.01 -5.47
CA LYS A 108 1.52 -23.18 -5.34
C LYS A 108 1.03 -23.09 -3.90
N SER A 109 1.16 -24.16 -3.12
CA SER A 109 0.75 -24.18 -1.72
C SER A 109 1.62 -23.25 -0.88
N TYR A 110 2.95 -23.23 -1.11
CA TYR A 110 3.84 -22.30 -0.41
C TYR A 110 3.57 -20.85 -0.80
N SER A 111 3.31 -20.60 -2.08
CA SER A 111 2.93 -19.28 -2.59
C SER A 111 1.63 -18.75 -1.97
N PHE A 112 0.60 -19.59 -1.84
CA PHE A 112 -0.63 -19.20 -1.16
C PHE A 112 -0.42 -19.09 0.36
N PHE A 113 0.33 -20.00 0.96
CA PHE A 113 0.57 -20.01 2.39
C PHE A 113 1.37 -18.77 2.85
N SER A 114 2.32 -18.28 2.07
CA SER A 114 3.07 -17.06 2.41
C SER A 114 2.17 -15.83 2.49
N ILE A 115 1.29 -15.64 1.51
CA ILE A 115 0.32 -14.53 1.53
C ILE A 115 -0.77 -14.73 2.61
N PHE A 116 -1.15 -15.98 2.88
CA PHE A 116 -2.10 -16.32 3.95
C PHE A 116 -1.56 -15.92 5.31
N VAL A 117 -0.31 -16.31 5.64
CA VAL A 117 0.32 -15.94 6.91
C VAL A 117 0.39 -14.43 7.07
N LEU A 118 0.85 -13.70 6.05
CA LEU A 118 0.96 -12.24 6.11
C LEU A 118 -0.40 -11.57 6.30
N PHE A 119 -1.42 -12.01 5.56
CA PHE A 119 -2.78 -11.50 5.69
C PHE A 119 -3.36 -11.73 7.09
N PHE A 120 -3.08 -12.85 7.74
CA PHE A 120 -3.59 -13.08 9.10
C PHE A 120 -2.85 -12.28 10.18
N ILE A 121 -1.60 -11.89 9.95
CA ILE A 121 -0.85 -11.01 10.85
C ILE A 121 -1.35 -9.56 10.68
N TYR A 122 -1.43 -9.09 9.43
CA TYR A 122 -1.96 -7.78 9.06
C TYR A 122 -2.92 -7.93 7.86
N PRO A 123 -4.24 -7.94 8.08
CA PRO A 123 -5.20 -8.14 6.99
C PRO A 123 -5.22 -7.01 5.96
N TRP A 124 -4.95 -5.78 6.40
CA TRP A 124 -4.94 -4.56 5.60
C TRP A 124 -4.10 -3.49 6.31
N PRO A 125 -3.63 -2.44 5.60
CA PRO A 125 -2.85 -1.38 6.23
C PRO A 125 -3.76 -0.52 7.10
N THR A 126 -3.27 -0.15 8.28
CA THR A 126 -4.00 0.75 9.20
C THR A 126 -3.47 2.18 9.17
N SER A 127 -2.27 2.39 8.63
CA SER A 127 -1.67 3.71 8.48
C SER A 127 -0.84 3.81 7.18
N PRO A 128 -0.55 5.03 6.69
CA PRO A 128 0.17 5.27 5.44
C PRO A 128 1.70 5.12 5.57
N TRP A 129 2.16 4.46 6.63
CA TRP A 129 3.58 4.36 6.92
C TRP A 129 4.23 3.24 6.10
N PRO A 130 5.52 3.40 5.72
CA PRO A 130 6.25 2.43 4.91
C PRO A 130 6.66 1.16 5.68
N ASN A 131 6.24 1.00 6.93
CA ASN A 131 6.38 -0.24 7.70
C ASN A 131 5.28 -1.26 7.35
N PHE A 132 4.28 -0.87 6.56
CA PHE A 132 3.22 -1.74 6.05
C PHE A 132 3.48 -2.11 4.58
#